data_AF-A0A2E1MW42-F1
#
_entry.id   AF-A0A2E1MW42-F1
#
_cell.length_a   1.000
_cell.length_b   1.000
_cell.length_c   1.000
_cell.angle_alpha   90.00
_cell.angle_beta   90.00
_cell.angle_gamma   90.00
#
_symmetry.space_group_name_H-M   'P 1'
#
loop_
_entity.id
_entity.type
_entity.pdbx_description
1 polymer ?
#
loop_
_entity_poly.entity_id
_entity_poly.type
_entity_poly.pdbx_seq_one_letter_code
_entity_poly.pdbx_strand_id
1 'polypeptide(L)'
;MFPKGGNMSKLLKQAQSMKNEMDKAKEELGNLEVETKSSSGMIIVVSNGHKEIKSIKIDKSLLEEDKDFIEDAIIVAINSSNKNVDLQVEKKMSSITGGIMPGIPGF
;
A
#
# COMPACT_ATOMS: atom_id res chain seq x y z
N MET A 1 -7.64 34.32 24.70
CA MET A 1 -7.80 35.10 23.45
C MET A 1 -7.87 34.12 22.28
N PHE A 2 -9.03 33.99 21.64
CA PHE A 2 -9.23 33.12 20.47
C PHE A 2 -8.88 33.88 19.18
N PRO A 3 -8.18 33.27 18.20
CA PRO A 3 -7.72 33.98 17.00
C PRO A 3 -8.89 34.30 16.05
N LYS A 4 -8.85 35.53 15.52
CA LYS A 4 -9.84 36.17 14.63
C LYS A 4 -10.28 35.30 13.44
N GLY A 5 -11.58 35.31 13.14
CA GLY A 5 -12.29 34.42 12.20
C GLY A 5 -11.86 34.39 10.72
N GLY A 6 -10.85 35.17 10.29
CA GLY A 6 -10.27 35.08 8.94
C GLY A 6 -9.35 33.87 8.74
N ASN A 7 -8.66 33.41 9.79
CA ASN A 7 -7.82 32.21 9.73
C ASN A 7 -8.63 30.91 9.81
N MET A 8 -9.81 30.96 10.43
CA MET A 8 -10.68 29.78 10.56
C MET A 8 -11.28 29.37 9.22
N SER A 9 -11.70 30.33 8.38
CA SER A 9 -12.25 30.02 7.04
C SER A 9 -11.22 29.37 6.10
N LYS A 10 -9.96 29.84 6.14
CA LYS A 10 -8.87 29.23 5.36
C LYS A 10 -8.52 27.83 5.86
N LEU A 11 -8.46 27.64 7.18
CA LEU A 11 -8.21 26.35 7.80
C LEU A 11 -9.30 25.33 7.44
N LEU A 12 -10.58 25.72 7.48
CA LEU A 12 -11.70 24.86 7.10
C LEU A 12 -11.63 24.43 5.63
N LYS A 13 -11.27 25.35 4.72
CA LYS A 13 -11.09 25.02 3.29
C LYS A 13 -9.93 24.05 3.07
N GLN A 14 -8.80 24.22 3.76
CA GLN A 14 -7.67 23.31 3.69
C GLN A 14 -8.03 21.93 4.24
N ALA A 15 -8.71 21.86 5.38
CA ALA A 15 -9.17 20.60 5.95
C ALA A 15 -10.15 19.86 5.03
N GLN A 16 -11.06 20.57 4.36
CA GLN A 16 -11.99 19.98 3.40
C GLN A 16 -11.28 19.45 2.15
N SER A 17 -10.28 20.18 1.63
CA SER A 17 -9.47 19.72 0.49
C SER A 17 -8.70 18.45 0.85
N MET A 18 -8.04 18.44 2.02
CA MET A 18 -7.31 17.29 2.52
C MET A 18 -8.22 16.07 2.70
N LYS A 19 -9.44 16.26 3.23
CA LYS A 19 -10.42 15.16 3.35
C LYS A 19 -10.74 14.56 1.99
N ASN A 20 -11.05 15.39 1.00
CA ASN A 20 -11.39 14.92 -0.35
C ASN A 20 -10.21 14.21 -1.03
N GLU A 21 -8.98 14.71 -0.85
CA GLU A 21 -7.76 14.08 -1.38
C GLU A 21 -7.49 12.74 -0.71
N MET A 22 -7.74 12.64 0.60
CA MET A 22 -7.58 11.40 1.35
C MET A 22 -8.60 10.33 0.93
N ASP A 23 -9.85 10.73 0.68
CA ASP A 23 -10.89 9.81 0.19
C ASP A 23 -10.56 9.30 -1.22
N LYS A 24 -10.08 10.18 -2.11
CA LYS A 24 -9.58 9.76 -3.45
C LYS A 24 -8.38 8.84 -3.35
N ALA A 25 -7.44 9.14 -2.45
CA ALA A 25 -6.27 8.30 -2.25
C ALA A 25 -6.64 6.89 -1.81
N LYS A 26 -7.61 6.75 -0.90
CA LYS A 26 -8.13 5.44 -0.47
C LYS A 26 -8.67 4.62 -1.63
N GLU A 27 -9.42 5.25 -2.52
CA GLU A 27 -9.97 4.61 -3.72
C GLU A 27 -8.85 4.21 -4.69
N GLU A 28 -7.90 5.10 -4.95
CA GLU A 28 -6.73 4.83 -5.79
C GLU A 28 -5.87 3.68 -5.25
N LEU A 29 -5.73 3.55 -3.93
CA LEU A 29 -5.02 2.42 -3.31
C LEU A 29 -5.69 1.08 -3.61
N GLY A 30 -7.02 1.02 -3.65
CA GLY A 30 -7.74 -0.20 -4.00
C GLY A 30 -7.50 -0.67 -5.44
N ASN A 31 -7.22 0.29 -6.33
CA ASN A 31 -6.95 0.07 -7.75
C ASN A 31 -5.45 -0.04 -8.09
N LEU A 32 -4.56 0.32 -7.16
CA LEU A 32 -3.12 0.18 -7.33
C LEU A 32 -2.78 -1.30 -7.43
N GLU A 33 -2.06 -1.70 -8.48
CA GLU A 33 -1.48 -3.05 -8.55
C GLU A 33 0.01 -3.00 -8.21
N VAL A 34 0.41 -3.81 -7.23
CA VAL A 34 1.79 -3.95 -6.77
C VAL A 34 2.27 -5.35 -7.12
N GLU A 35 3.10 -5.45 -8.15
CA GLU A 35 3.82 -6.67 -8.47
C GLU A 35 5.03 -6.83 -7.55
N THR A 36 5.09 -7.97 -6.85
CA THR A 36 6.23 -8.33 -6.01
C THR A 36 6.76 -9.69 -6.42
N LYS A 37 8.06 -9.76 -6.68
CA LYS A 37 8.75 -11.02 -6.95
C LYS A 37 9.37 -11.54 -5.66
N SER A 38 9.31 -12.85 -5.44
CA SER A 38 10.08 -13.50 -4.38
C SER A 38 11.58 -13.27 -4.61
N SER A 39 12.40 -13.49 -3.57
CA SER A 39 13.85 -13.29 -3.66
C SER A 39 14.53 -14.12 -4.75
N SER A 40 13.94 -15.25 -5.15
CA SER A 40 14.41 -16.10 -6.25
C SER A 40 13.80 -15.75 -7.61
N GLY A 41 12.82 -14.84 -7.66
CA GLY A 41 12.05 -14.52 -8.87
C GLY A 41 11.07 -15.60 -9.32
N MET A 42 11.03 -16.74 -8.61
CA MET A 42 10.23 -17.91 -8.98
C MET A 42 8.75 -17.80 -8.59
N ILE A 43 8.39 -16.88 -7.67
CA ILE A 43 7.01 -16.56 -7.33
C ILE A 43 6.77 -15.08 -7.58
N ILE A 44 5.68 -14.75 -8.26
CA ILE A 44 5.22 -13.38 -8.48
C ILE A 44 3.86 -13.24 -7.82
N VAL A 45 3.73 -12.29 -6.89
CA VAL A 45 2.48 -11.95 -6.22
C VAL A 45 2.05 -10.56 -6.70
N VAL A 46 0.82 -10.47 -7.20
CA VAL A 46 0.17 -9.19 -7.49
C VAL A 46 -0.86 -8.93 -6.41
N SER A 47 -0.73 -7.82 -5.70
CA SER A 47 -1.67 -7.37 -4.68
C SER A 47 -2.05 -5.92 -4.89
N ASN A 48 -3.10 -5.44 -4.22
CA ASN A 48 -3.45 -4.02 -4.23
C ASN A 48 -2.97 -3.26 -2.99
N GLY A 49 -3.21 -1.95 -2.99
CA GLY A 49 -2.89 -1.07 -1.86
C GLY A 49 -3.67 -1.38 -0.57
N HIS A 50 -4.67 -2.26 -0.62
CA HIS A 50 -5.39 -2.79 0.55
C HIS A 50 -4.89 -4.18 0.98
N LYS A 51 -3.76 -4.64 0.42
CA LYS A 51 -3.17 -5.96 0.65
C LYS A 51 -4.05 -7.13 0.19
N GLU A 52 -5.02 -6.88 -0.69
CA GLU A 52 -5.77 -7.95 -1.33
C GLU A 52 -4.91 -8.60 -2.41
N ILE A 53 -4.71 -9.92 -2.33
CA ILE A 53 -3.98 -10.67 -3.36
C ILE A 53 -4.88 -10.85 -4.58
N LYS A 54 -4.43 -10.34 -5.73
CA LYS A 54 -5.14 -10.43 -7.02
C LYS A 54 -4.67 -11.64 -7.84
N SER A 55 -3.38 -11.95 -7.80
CA SER A 55 -2.86 -13.16 -8.45
C SER A 55 -1.54 -13.64 -7.85
N ILE A 56 -1.27 -14.94 -8.03
CA ILE A 56 0.02 -15.57 -7.73
C ILE A 56 0.43 -16.35 -8.98
N LYS A 57 1.66 -16.12 -9.46
CA LYS A 57 2.30 -16.91 -10.51
C LYS A 57 3.46 -17.66 -9.89
N ILE A 58 3.53 -18.96 -10.18
CA ILE A 58 4.58 -19.86 -9.70
C ILE A 58 5.31 -20.37 -10.94
N ASP A 59 6.63 -20.23 -10.95
CA ASP A 59 7.47 -20.78 -12.00
C ASP A 59 7.36 -22.31 -12.05
N LYS A 60 7.43 -22.89 -13.26
CA LYS A 60 7.25 -24.32 -13.44
C LYS A 60 8.32 -25.15 -12.71
N SER A 61 9.53 -24.61 -12.55
CA SER A 61 10.61 -25.28 -11.81
C SER A 61 10.26 -25.55 -10.35
N LEU A 62 9.49 -24.66 -9.71
CA LEU A 62 9.02 -24.86 -8.33
C LEU A 62 8.04 -26.02 -8.19
N LEU A 63 7.40 -26.48 -9.28
CA LEU A 63 6.47 -27.60 -9.23
C LEU A 63 7.18 -28.96 -9.15
N GLU A 64 8.49 -28.99 -9.35
CA GLU A 64 9.33 -30.19 -9.17
C GLU A 64 9.79 -30.34 -7.71
N GLU A 65 9.61 -29.30 -6.89
CA GLU A 65 9.97 -29.30 -5.47
C GLU A 65 8.90 -29.96 -4.59
N ASP A 66 9.29 -30.30 -3.37
CA ASP A 66 8.36 -30.84 -2.38
C ASP A 66 7.33 -29.80 -1.94
N LYS A 67 6.13 -30.28 -1.61
CA LYS A 67 4.99 -29.44 -1.19
C LYS A 67 5.36 -28.44 -0.09
N ASP A 68 6.07 -28.90 0.94
CA ASP A 68 6.41 -28.08 2.11
C ASP A 68 7.29 -26.88 1.70
N PHE A 69 8.20 -27.07 0.76
CA PHE A 69 9.04 -25.99 0.24
C PHE A 69 8.22 -24.96 -0.54
N ILE A 70 7.27 -25.41 -1.35
CA ILE A 70 6.39 -24.52 -2.13
C ILE A 70 5.52 -23.69 -1.18
N GLU A 71 4.96 -24.31 -0.14
CA GLU A 71 4.15 -23.61 0.87
C GLU A 71 4.96 -22.52 1.59
N ASP A 72 6.18 -22.85 2.04
CA ASP A 72 7.08 -21.89 2.67
C ASP A 72 7.46 -20.73 1.73
N ALA A 73 7.77 -21.04 0.47
CA ALA A 73 8.10 -20.04 -0.54
C ALA A 73 6.95 -19.07 -0.80
N ILE A 74 5.70 -19.57 -0.84
CA ILE A 74 4.49 -18.74 -0.99
C ILE A 74 4.33 -17.82 0.22
N ILE A 75 4.50 -18.32 1.44
CA ILE A 75 4.42 -17.51 2.67
C ILE A 75 5.43 -16.36 2.62
N VAL A 76 6.67 -16.64 2.26
CA VAL A 76 7.73 -15.62 2.13
C VAL A 76 7.38 -14.58 1.06
N ALA A 77 6.84 -15.02 -0.09
CA ALA A 77 6.45 -14.13 -1.18
C ALA A 77 5.29 -13.20 -0.79
N ILE A 78 4.25 -13.72 -0.12
CA ILE A 78 3.11 -12.93 0.36
C ILE A 78 3.57 -11.91 1.40
N ASN A 79 4.40 -12.33 2.36
CA ASN A 79 4.92 -11.41 3.38
C ASN A 79 5.78 -10.30 2.76
N SER A 80 6.54 -10.62 1.71
CA SER A 80 7.31 -9.63 0.94
C SER A 80 6.39 -8.67 0.18
N SER A 81 5.30 -9.18 -0.40
CA SER A 81 4.28 -8.38 -1.07
C SER A 81 3.62 -7.38 -0.10
N ASN A 82 3.23 -7.82 1.09
CA ASN A 82 2.65 -6.95 2.12
C ASN A 82 3.59 -5.80 2.49
N LYS A 83 4.88 -6.09 2.69
CA LYS A 83 5.89 -5.05 2.96
C LYS A 83 6.06 -4.07 1.80
N ASN A 84 6.02 -4.56 0.56
CA ASN A 84 6.12 -3.70 -0.62
C ASN A 84 4.87 -2.80 -0.76
N VAL A 85 3.67 -3.34 -0.51
CA VAL A 85 2.43 -2.56 -0.46
C VAL A 85 2.53 -1.46 0.58
N ASP A 86 2.98 -1.75 1.81
CA ASP A 86 3.15 -0.75 2.87
C ASP A 86 4.06 0.41 2.41
N LEU A 87 5.18 0.10 1.75
CA LEU A 87 6.09 1.12 1.22
C LEU A 87 5.46 1.97 0.11
N GLN A 88 4.64 1.38 -0.76
CA GLN A 88 3.95 2.12 -1.83
C GLN A 88 2.83 3.00 -1.29
N VAL A 89 2.06 2.48 -0.33
CA VAL A 89 1.01 3.23 0.38
C VAL A 89 1.61 4.42 1.12
N GLU A 90 2.70 4.20 1.86
CA GLU A 90 3.41 5.27 2.57
C GLU A 90 3.91 6.36 1.62
N LYS A 91 4.52 5.98 0.50
CA LYS A 91 4.96 6.95 -0.53
C LYS A 91 3.80 7.76 -1.09
N LYS A 92 2.68 7.11 -1.40
CA LYS A 92 1.48 7.78 -1.94
C LYS A 92 0.91 8.76 -0.92
N MET A 93 0.75 8.34 0.33
CA MET A 93 0.22 9.19 1.41
C MET A 93 1.16 10.34 1.78
N SER A 94 2.47 10.10 1.79
CA SER A 94 3.48 11.14 2.01
C SER A 94 3.42 12.22 0.92
N SER A 95 3.18 11.84 -0.34
CA SER A 95 3.03 12.79 -1.45
C SER A 95 1.81 13.71 -1.29
N ILE A 96 0.70 13.22 -0.73
CA ILE A 96 -0.54 13.98 -0.51
C ILE A 96 -0.40 14.90 0.70
N THR A 97 0.24 14.42 1.77
CA THR A 97 0.40 15.18 3.01
C THR A 97 1.61 16.12 2.99
N GLY A 98 2.35 16.18 1.87
CA GLY A 98 3.54 17.00 1.71
C GLY A 98 4.69 16.61 2.65
N GLY A 99 4.74 15.33 3.05
CA GLY A 99 5.72 14.82 4.03
C GLY A 99 5.46 15.24 5.48
N ILE A 100 4.34 15.91 5.76
CA ILE A 100 4.02 16.42 7.11
C ILE A 100 3.44 15.30 8.02
N MET A 101 3.04 14.17 7.44
CA MET A 101 2.38 13.10 8.18
C MET A 101 3.01 11.72 7.89
N PRO A 102 4.19 11.43 8.46
CA PRO A 102 4.72 10.08 8.48
C PRO A 102 3.98 9.27 9.57
N GLY A 103 3.32 8.17 9.17
CA GLY A 103 2.92 7.11 10.08
C GLY A 103 1.55 7.23 10.78
N ILE A 104 0.45 7.46 10.05
CA ILE A 104 -0.88 7.14 10.60
C ILE A 104 -0.98 5.61 10.75
N PRO A 105 -1.10 5.06 11.97
CA PRO A 105 -1.36 3.64 12.16
C PRO A 105 -2.82 3.34 11.78
N GLY A 106 -3.05 2.35 10.92
CA GLY A 106 -4.41 1.90 10.56
C GLY A 106 -4.85 2.21 9.13
N PHE A 107 -3.91 2.52 8.23
CA PHE A 107 -4.05 2.32 6.79
C PHE A 107 -3.32 1.05 6.37
#